data_AF-A0A381VXC3-F1
#
_entry.id   AF-A0A381VXC3-F1
#
_cell.length_a   1.000
_cell.length_b   1.000
_cell.length_c   1.000
_cell.angle_alpha   90.00
_cell.angle_beta   90.00
_cell.angle_gamma   90.00
#
_symmetry.space_group_name_H-M   'P 1'
#
loop_
_entity.id
_entity.type
_entity.pdbx_description
1 polymer ?
#
loop_
_entity_poly.entity_id
_entity_poly.type
_entity_poly.pdbx_seq_one_letter_code
_entity_poly.pdbx_strand_id
1 'polypeptide(L)'
;EWKVVQPKVQAVMDNRISGASGMMSMFGGSRRGRGGDSSTEKTPTSELRDLLEKDDASKGDIKAKLAAYRADRKAREAKLKKAQEDLRQLLTIKQEAQAVLAGLLN
;
A
#
# COMPACT_ATOMS: atom_id res chain seq x y z
N GLU A 1 -15.46 0.42 24.47
CA GLU A 1 -14.59 1.45 23.85
C GLU A 1 -13.84 0.98 22.60
N TRP A 2 -13.63 -0.32 22.37
CA TRP A 2 -12.94 -0.83 21.17
C TRP A 2 -13.70 -0.66 19.83
N LYS A 3 -15.05 -0.58 19.87
CA LYS A 3 -15.90 -0.45 18.65
C LYS A 3 -15.58 0.80 17.81
N VAL A 4 -15.09 1.89 18.42
CA VAL A 4 -14.74 3.14 17.72
C VAL A 4 -13.34 3.07 17.09
N VAL A 5 -12.44 2.27 17.68
CA VAL A 5 -11.04 2.11 17.28
C VAL A 5 -10.88 1.10 16.13
N GLN A 6 -11.69 0.04 16.13
CA GLN A 6 -11.68 -1.02 15.11
C GLN A 6 -11.65 -0.51 13.66
N PRO A 7 -12.54 0.42 13.22
CA PRO A 7 -12.49 0.91 11.83
C PRO A 7 -11.20 1.69 11.50
N LYS A 8 -10.58 2.37 12.47
CA LYS A 8 -9.32 3.10 12.26
C LYS A 8 -8.13 2.15 12.15
N VAL A 9 -8.11 1.08 12.95
CA VAL A 9 -7.10 0.02 12.84
C VAL A 9 -7.21 -0.68 11.48
N GLN A 10 -8.42 -0.98 11.01
CA GLN A 10 -8.64 -1.54 9.68
C GLN A 10 -8.11 -0.62 8.59
N ALA A 11 -8.40 0.69 8.67
CA ALA A 11 -7.90 1.67 7.72
C ALA A 11 -6.35 1.71 7.68
N VAL A 12 -5.67 1.63 8.82
CA VAL A 12 -4.19 1.56 8.87
C VAL A 12 -3.67 0.28 8.20
N MET A 13 -4.31 -0.87 8.47
CA MET A 13 -3.95 -2.14 7.84
C MET A 13 -4.16 -2.11 6.32
N ASP A 14 -5.28 -1.59 5.84
CA ASP A 14 -5.59 -1.50 4.41
C ASP A 14 -4.60 -0.59 3.65
N ASN A 15 -4.25 0.56 4.25
CA ASN A 15 -3.26 1.48 3.69
C ASN A 15 -1.83 0.88 3.68
N ARG A 16 -1.55 -0.09 4.56
CA ARG A 16 -0.27 -0.85 4.55
C ARG A 16 -0.26 -1.97 3.53
N ILE A 17 -1.32 -2.78 3.51
CA ILE A 17 -1.43 -3.94 2.61
C ILE A 17 -1.43 -3.47 1.16
N SER A 18 -2.12 -2.38 0.84
CA SER A 18 -2.11 -1.78 -0.50
C SER A 18 -0.73 -1.25 -0.94
N GLY A 19 0.20 -1.01 -0.01
CA GLY A 19 1.61 -0.70 -0.31
C GLY A 19 2.51 -1.94 -0.36
N ALA A 20 2.18 -3.00 0.39
CA ALA A 20 2.98 -4.21 0.54
C ALA A 20 2.64 -5.31 -0.49
N SER A 21 1.40 -5.38 -1.00
CA SER A 21 0.98 -6.41 -1.96
C SER A 21 1.76 -6.33 -3.29
N GLY A 22 2.21 -5.13 -3.65
CA GLY A 22 3.07 -4.89 -4.83
C GLY A 22 4.49 -5.45 -4.67
N MET A 23 5.04 -5.49 -3.45
CA MET A 23 6.39 -6.02 -3.20
C MET A 23 6.42 -7.53 -2.93
N MET A 24 5.37 -8.10 -2.31
CA MET A 24 5.29 -9.57 -2.15
C MET A 24 5.22 -10.28 -3.50
N SER A 25 4.64 -9.62 -4.51
CA SER A 25 4.57 -10.08 -5.90
C SER A 25 5.86 -9.86 -6.70
N MET A 26 6.88 -9.21 -6.13
CA MET A 26 8.20 -9.03 -6.74
C MET A 26 9.26 -10.01 -6.20
N PHE A 27 9.15 -10.43 -4.93
CA PHE A 27 10.12 -11.36 -4.31
C PHE A 27 9.68 -12.84 -4.32
N GLY A 28 8.42 -13.14 -4.67
CA GLY A 28 7.91 -14.49 -4.85
C GLY A 28 8.12 -15.00 -6.26
N GLY A 29 9.34 -15.44 -6.59
CA GLY A 29 9.64 -16.08 -7.86
C GLY A 29 8.73 -17.26 -8.17
N SER A 30 8.31 -17.34 -9.44
CA SER A 30 7.85 -18.54 -10.12
C SER A 30 6.63 -19.28 -9.55
N ARG A 31 5.42 -18.79 -9.84
CA ARG A 31 4.26 -19.66 -10.13
C ARG A 31 3.44 -19.09 -11.29
N ARG A 32 3.75 -19.55 -12.50
CA ARG A 32 2.79 -19.56 -13.59
C ARG A 32 1.59 -20.40 -13.13
N GLY A 33 0.39 -19.83 -13.17
CA GLY A 33 -0.85 -20.58 -13.11
C GLY A 33 -1.76 -20.25 -11.93
N ARG A 34 -2.78 -19.44 -12.24
CA ARG A 34 -4.15 -19.53 -11.69
C ARG A 34 -4.28 -19.43 -10.15
N GLY A 35 -4.76 -18.29 -9.68
CA GLY A 35 -5.42 -18.22 -8.38
C GLY A 35 -5.65 -16.80 -7.88
N GLY A 36 -6.84 -16.26 -8.17
CA GLY A 36 -7.41 -15.17 -7.37
C GLY A 36 -7.41 -13.83 -8.08
N ASP A 37 -8.57 -13.50 -8.64
CA ASP A 37 -9.21 -12.18 -8.53
C ASP A 37 -8.45 -11.22 -7.59
N SER A 38 -7.60 -10.37 -8.16
CA SER A 38 -7.17 -9.13 -7.51
C SER A 38 -7.10 -8.05 -8.58
N SER A 39 -8.29 -7.58 -8.94
CA SER A 39 -8.56 -6.29 -9.59
C SER A 39 -7.96 -6.07 -10.97
N THR A 40 -8.84 -6.12 -11.97
CA THR A 40 -8.74 -5.47 -13.29
C THR A 40 -8.53 -3.94 -13.22
N GLU A 41 -8.19 -3.38 -12.06
CA GLU A 41 -7.86 -1.96 -11.91
C GLU A 41 -6.40 -1.72 -12.27
N LYS A 42 -6.19 -0.92 -13.32
CA LYS A 42 -4.88 -0.39 -13.67
C LYS A 42 -4.47 0.61 -12.59
N THR A 43 -3.55 0.20 -11.73
CA THR A 43 -2.92 1.09 -10.76
C THR A 43 -1.60 1.62 -11.34
N PRO A 44 -1.10 2.78 -10.89
CA PRO A 44 0.21 3.28 -11.31
C PRO A 44 1.35 2.26 -11.09
N THR A 45 1.18 1.32 -10.16
CA THR A 45 2.12 0.22 -9.91
C THR A 45 2.06 -0.86 -10.99
N SER A 46 0.85 -1.36 -11.33
CA SER A 46 0.71 -2.38 -12.38
C SER A 46 1.05 -1.80 -13.75
N GLU A 47 0.65 -0.57 -14.04
CA GLU A 47 0.97 0.08 -15.32
C GLU A 47 2.46 0.30 -15.55
N LEU A 48 3.22 0.69 -14.50
CA LEU A 48 4.68 0.83 -14.61
C LEU A 48 5.34 -0.55 -14.80
N ARG A 49 4.86 -1.58 -14.09
CA ARG A 49 5.36 -2.94 -14.24
C ARG A 49 5.13 -3.47 -15.66
N ASP A 50 3.89 -3.40 -16.14
CA ASP A 50 3.50 -3.85 -17.48
C ASP A 50 4.29 -3.11 -18.56
N LEU A 51 4.61 -1.83 -18.35
CA LEU A 51 5.43 -1.06 -19.28
C LEU A 51 6.89 -1.54 -19.29
N LEU A 52 7.46 -1.86 -18.13
CA LEU A 52 8.85 -2.35 -18.02
C LEU A 52 9.02 -3.79 -18.54
N GLU A 53 7.94 -4.56 -18.65
CA GLU A 53 7.94 -5.90 -19.25
C GLU A 53 7.90 -5.86 -20.80
N LYS A 54 7.70 -4.69 -21.41
CA LYS A 54 7.74 -4.51 -22.87
C LYS A 54 9.15 -4.17 -23.36
N ASP A 55 9.60 -4.87 -24.41
CA ASP A 55 10.92 -4.67 -25.01
C ASP A 55 11.09 -3.32 -25.73
N ASP A 56 9.99 -2.71 -26.18
CA ASP A 56 9.95 -1.49 -26.98
C ASP A 56 9.49 -0.24 -26.20
N ALA A 57 9.47 -0.31 -24.86
CA ALA A 57 8.99 0.78 -24.02
C ALA A 57 9.82 2.07 -24.23
N SER A 58 9.13 3.17 -24.59
CA SER A 58 9.80 4.44 -24.80
C SER A 58 10.29 5.04 -23.48
N LYS A 59 11.44 5.73 -23.51
CA LYS A 59 11.97 6.46 -22.35
C LYS A 59 10.99 7.51 -21.81
N GLY A 60 10.18 8.09 -22.71
CA GLY A 60 9.14 9.06 -22.35
C GLY A 60 8.03 8.43 -21.51
N ASP A 61 7.52 7.28 -21.94
CA ASP A 61 6.46 6.56 -21.24
C ASP A 61 6.93 6.05 -19.87
N ILE A 62 8.16 5.53 -19.80
CA ILE A 62 8.75 5.07 -18.54
C ILE A 62 8.84 6.23 -17.55
N LYS A 63 9.31 7.41 -17.99
CA LYS A 63 9.41 8.60 -17.14
C LYS A 63 8.02 9.06 -16.65
N ALA A 64 7.01 9.02 -17.52
CA ALA A 64 5.65 9.40 -17.16
C ALA A 64 5.02 8.44 -16.14
N LYS A 65 5.08 7.12 -16.39
CA LYS A 65 4.54 6.10 -15.47
C LYS A 65 5.31 6.06 -14.16
N LEU A 66 6.62 6.29 -14.17
CA LEU A 66 7.42 6.41 -12.95
C LEU A 66 7.01 7.63 -12.11
N ALA A 67 6.74 8.77 -12.74
CA ALA A 67 6.24 9.95 -12.04
C ALA A 67 4.86 9.68 -11.41
N ALA A 68 3.95 9.01 -12.15
CA ALA A 68 2.66 8.60 -11.63
C ALA A 68 2.76 7.64 -10.44
N TYR A 69 3.63 6.61 -10.54
CA TYR A 69 3.91 5.69 -9.44
C TYR A 69 4.42 6.41 -8.19
N ARG A 70 5.38 7.34 -8.34
CA ARG A 70 5.91 8.13 -7.23
C ARG A 70 4.85 9.02 -6.58
N ALA A 71 3.99 9.65 -7.38
CA ALA A 71 2.89 10.47 -6.88
C ALA A 71 1.87 9.63 -6.10
N ASP A 72 1.49 8.47 -6.64
CA ASP A 72 0.59 7.53 -5.96
C ASP A 72 1.18 7.02 -4.64
N ARG A 73 2.46 6.65 -4.64
CA ARG A 73 3.17 6.25 -3.41
C ARG A 73 3.12 7.35 -2.35
N LYS A 74 3.44 8.59 -2.73
CA LYS A 74 3.41 9.74 -1.81
C LYS A 74 2.00 10.00 -1.27
N ALA A 75 0.98 9.83 -2.10
CA ALA A 75 -0.42 9.98 -1.68
C ALA A 75 -0.84 8.87 -0.69
N ARG A 76 -0.43 7.62 -0.92
CA ARG A 76 -0.67 6.50 -0.01
C ARG A 76 0.06 6.69 1.33
N GLU A 77 1.31 7.14 1.30
CA GLU A 77 2.07 7.47 2.51
C GLU A 77 1.39 8.58 3.33
N ALA A 78 0.89 9.63 2.68
CA ALA A 78 0.15 10.69 3.35
C ALA A 78 -1.16 10.19 3.98
N LYS A 79 -1.90 9.32 3.27
CA LYS A 79 -3.13 8.69 3.80
C LYS A 79 -2.82 7.78 4.99
N LEU A 80 -1.76 6.99 4.90
CA LEU A 80 -1.31 6.12 5.99
C LEU A 80 -0.96 6.94 7.23
N LYS A 81 -0.16 8.00 7.06
CA LYS A 81 0.22 8.89 8.16
C LYS A 81 -1.00 9.52 8.83
N LYS A 82 -1.95 10.03 8.03
CA LYS A 82 -3.21 10.58 8.55
C LYS A 82 -4.02 9.53 9.31
N ALA A 83 -4.14 8.31 8.78
CA ALA A 83 -4.86 7.23 9.46
C ALA A 83 -4.19 6.83 10.79
N GLN A 84 -2.86 6.85 10.85
CA GLN A 84 -2.10 6.61 12.08
C GLN A 84 -2.29 7.74 13.11
N GLU A 85 -2.31 9.00 12.69
CA GLU A 85 -2.59 10.15 13.56
C GLU A 85 -4.02 10.10 14.13
N ASP A 86 -5.02 9.85 13.28
CA ASP A 86 -6.41 9.66 13.69
C ASP A 86 -6.55 8.49 14.68
N LEU A 87 -5.80 7.40 14.47
CA LEU A 87 -5.78 6.26 15.39
C LEU A 87 -5.20 6.70 16.75
N ARG A 88 -4.03 7.36 16.76
CA ARG A 88 -3.35 7.82 17.98
C ARG A 88 -4.26 8.71 18.85
N GLN A 89 -5.05 9.61 18.24
CA GLN A 89 -5.97 10.49 18.97
C GLN A 89 -7.07 9.75 19.76
N LEU A 90 -7.38 8.51 19.38
CA LEU A 90 -8.44 7.71 19.98
C LEU A 90 -7.91 6.61 20.91
N LEU A 91 -6.60 6.42 20.98
CA LEU A 91 -6.00 5.38 21.81
C LEU A 91 -5.66 5.92 23.21
N THR A 92 -5.90 5.08 24.20
CA THR A 92 -5.26 5.24 25.53
C THR A 92 -3.77 4.89 25.43
N ILE A 93 -2.95 5.37 26.37
CA ILE A 93 -1.50 5.11 26.41
C ILE A 93 -1.17 3.61 26.31
N LYS A 94 -1.95 2.75 26.97
CA LYS A 94 -1.77 1.29 26.91
C LYS A 94 -2.05 0.73 25.50
N GLN A 95 -3.08 1.23 24.83
CA GLN A 95 -3.41 0.79 23.47
C GLN A 95 -2.45 1.35 22.44
N GLU A 96 -1.94 2.57 22.64
CA GLU A 96 -0.88 3.13 21.80
C GLU A 96 0.39 2.28 21.89
N ALA A 97 0.81 1.90 23.10
CA ALA A 97 1.94 0.99 23.28
C ALA A 97 1.72 -0.37 22.57
N GLN A 98 0.51 -0.93 22.65
CA GLN A 98 0.16 -2.15 21.91
C GLN A 98 0.18 -1.95 20.40
N ALA A 99 -0.28 -0.80 19.90
CA ALA A 99 -0.29 -0.47 18.48
C ALA A 99 1.14 -0.25 17.95
N VAL A 100 2.03 0.36 18.72
CA VAL A 100 3.46 0.48 18.40
C VAL A 100 4.12 -0.89 18.39
N LEU A 101 3.85 -1.76 19.38
CA LEU A 101 4.36 -3.14 19.40
C LEU A 101 3.85 -4.00 18.24
N ALA A 102 2.59 -3.80 17.83
CA ALA A 102 2.02 -4.40 16.63
C ALA A 102 2.56 -3.77 15.33
N GLY A 103 3.44 -2.78 15.46
CA GLY A 103 4.03 -2.02 14.37
C GLY A 103 3.06 -1.10 13.67
N LEU A 104 1.79 -0.96 14.10
CA LEU A 104 0.70 -0.17 13.47
C LEU A 104 0.96 1.33 13.53
N LEU A 105 1.59 1.78 14.62
CA LEU A 105 2.04 3.14 14.81
C LEU A 105 3.56 3.16 14.82
N ASN A 106 4.12 4.23 14.26
CA ASN A 106 5.55 4.51 14.26
C ASN A 106 5.81 5.82 14.99
#